data_AF-A0A924J8K5-F1
#
_entry.id   AF-A0A924J8K5-F1
#
_cell.length_a   1.000
_cell.length_b   1.000
_cell.length_c   1.000
_cell.angle_alpha   90.00
_cell.angle_beta   90.00
_cell.angle_gamma   90.00
#
_symmetry.space_group_name_H-M   'P 1'
#
loop_
_entity.id
_entity.type
_entity.pdbx_description
1 polymer ?
#
loop_
_entity_poly.entity_id
_entity_poly.type
_entity_poly.pdbx_seq_one_letter_code
_entity_poly.pdbx_strand_id
1 'polypeptide(L)'
;MTRRTAMLAFLLSLALPACGGGDSIATGPSDNYLPTISNFWRNVATPAHTLTLQSASDNKPSGTFTGTEAHPTFGQSTLAGSFTNSRASMVISRAAGAATYSATFYGSAKDSLRLTRGNETLVFKR
;
A
#
# COMPACT_ATOMS: atom_id res chain seq x y z
N MET A 1 -34.73 -50.11 53.15
CA MET A 1 -35.28 -48.83 53.64
C MET A 1 -34.88 -47.73 52.69
N THR A 2 -35.87 -46.92 52.36
CA THR A 2 -35.99 -45.91 51.31
C THR A 2 -35.22 -44.62 51.63
N ARG A 3 -34.71 -43.91 50.60
CA ARG A 3 -35.04 -42.50 50.23
C ARG A 3 -33.99 -41.92 49.25
N ARG A 4 -34.43 -41.53 48.04
CA ARG A 4 -34.64 -40.14 47.54
C ARG A 4 -33.30 -39.46 47.19
N THR A 5 -33.06 -38.78 46.07
CA THR A 5 -33.92 -37.96 45.21
C THR A 5 -33.15 -37.65 43.92
N ALA A 6 -33.87 -37.52 42.80
CA ALA A 6 -33.38 -36.94 41.55
C ALA A 6 -33.30 -35.39 41.62
N MET A 7 -32.80 -34.77 40.55
CA MET A 7 -32.56 -33.33 40.28
C MET A 7 -31.28 -32.78 40.93
N LEU A 8 -30.42 -32.02 40.25
CA LEU A 8 -30.73 -30.93 39.33
C LEU A 8 -29.53 -30.68 38.40
N ALA A 9 -29.77 -30.54 37.10
CA ALA A 9 -28.77 -30.12 36.12
C ALA A 9 -28.38 -28.66 36.35
N PHE A 10 -27.08 -28.38 36.50
CA PHE A 10 -26.54 -27.02 36.49
C PHE A 10 -25.72 -26.82 35.22
N LEU A 11 -26.40 -26.33 34.18
CA LEU A 11 -25.78 -25.84 32.95
C LEU A 11 -25.04 -24.55 33.28
N LEU A 12 -23.75 -24.67 33.59
CA LEU A 12 -22.86 -23.52 33.71
C LEU A 12 -22.47 -23.09 32.29
N SER A 13 -23.19 -22.10 31.77
CA SER A 13 -22.84 -21.35 30.57
C SER A 13 -21.51 -20.62 30.79
N LEU A 14 -20.39 -21.27 30.43
CA LEU A 14 -19.14 -20.57 30.26
C LEU A 14 -19.29 -19.62 29.06
N ALA A 15 -19.51 -18.35 29.38
CA ALA A 15 -19.33 -17.24 28.48
C ALA A 15 -17.89 -17.30 27.92
N LEU A 16 -17.78 -17.62 26.63
CA LEU A 16 -16.57 -17.38 25.86
C LEU A 16 -16.23 -15.89 26.02
N PRO A 17 -15.03 -15.51 26.47
CA PRO A 17 -14.54 -14.21 26.07
C PRO A 17 -14.42 -14.27 24.54
N ALA A 18 -15.27 -13.50 23.86
CA ALA A 18 -15.03 -13.08 22.50
C ALA A 18 -13.70 -12.31 22.52
N CYS A 19 -12.60 -13.05 22.41
CA CYS A 19 -11.30 -12.48 22.11
C CYS A 19 -11.47 -11.91 20.72
N GLY A 20 -11.57 -10.58 20.68
CA GLY A 20 -11.86 -9.81 19.49
C GLY A 20 -10.95 -10.25 18.36
N GLY A 21 -11.54 -10.26 17.16
CA GLY A 21 -10.80 -10.22 15.92
C GLY A 21 -9.92 -8.97 15.93
N GLY A 22 -8.73 -9.10 16.50
CA GLY A 22 -7.60 -8.37 16.01
C GLY A 22 -7.31 -8.97 14.65
N ASP A 23 -7.58 -8.22 13.60
CA ASP A 23 -6.86 -8.36 12.34
C ASP A 23 -5.38 -8.34 12.72
N SER A 24 -4.84 -9.54 12.94
CA SER A 24 -3.43 -9.73 13.07
C SER A 24 -2.92 -9.36 11.70
N ILE A 25 -2.39 -8.13 11.57
CA ILE A 25 -1.43 -7.82 10.53
C ILE A 25 -0.40 -8.92 10.70
N ALA A 26 -0.51 -9.94 9.86
CA ALA A 26 0.29 -11.13 9.98
C ALA A 26 1.74 -10.66 9.94
N THR A 27 2.43 -10.71 11.08
CA THR A 27 3.88 -10.65 11.15
C THR A 27 4.40 -12.00 10.67
N GLY A 28 4.09 -12.32 9.39
CA GLY A 28 4.97 -13.13 8.56
C GLY A 28 6.32 -12.41 8.43
N PRO A 29 7.32 -13.00 7.75
CA PRO A 29 8.59 -12.31 7.55
C PRO A 29 8.25 -10.92 7.05
N SER A 30 8.62 -9.90 7.84
CA SER A 30 8.41 -8.52 7.46
C SER A 30 8.96 -8.44 6.05
N ASP A 31 8.12 -8.13 5.07
CA ASP A 31 8.55 -7.69 3.74
C ASP A 31 9.27 -6.36 3.96
N ASN A 32 10.42 -6.41 4.66
CA ASN A 32 11.29 -5.33 5.05
C ASN A 32 12.03 -4.77 3.83
N TYR A 33 11.64 -5.22 2.64
CA TYR A 33 12.24 -4.82 1.39
C TYR A 33 11.19 -4.20 0.48
N LEU A 34 11.07 -2.89 0.64
CA LEU A 34 10.37 -1.98 -0.23
C LEU A 34 11.39 -1.42 -1.25
N PRO A 35 10.99 -1.20 -2.52
CA PRO A 35 11.92 -0.80 -3.57
C PRO A 35 12.68 0.48 -3.22
N THR A 36 13.96 0.52 -3.58
CA THR A 36 14.77 1.75 -3.65
C THR A 36 14.02 2.76 -4.51
N ILE A 37 13.49 3.86 -3.98
CA ILE A 37 12.66 4.78 -4.76
C ILE A 37 13.49 5.81 -5.52
N SER A 38 14.81 5.87 -5.33
CA SER A 38 15.76 6.74 -6.06
C SER A 38 15.98 6.38 -7.54
N ASN A 39 14.93 6.36 -8.37
CA ASN A 39 15.01 5.85 -9.74
C ASN A 39 14.08 6.56 -10.73
N PHE A 40 14.39 6.33 -12.00
CA PHE A 40 13.60 6.75 -13.14
C PHE A 40 12.65 5.62 -13.58
N TRP A 41 11.47 6.02 -14.06
CA TRP A 41 10.38 5.14 -14.44
C TRP A 41 9.75 5.65 -15.74
N ARG A 42 9.48 4.76 -16.67
CA ARG A 42 8.89 5.08 -17.97
C ARG A 42 7.49 4.48 -18.09
N ASN A 43 6.53 5.28 -18.57
CA ASN A 43 5.18 4.78 -18.83
C ASN A 43 5.23 3.79 -20.00
N VAL A 44 4.64 2.62 -19.80
CA VAL A 44 4.60 1.54 -20.81
C VAL A 44 3.76 1.94 -22.03
N ALA A 45 2.66 2.66 -21.82
CA ALA A 45 1.81 3.13 -22.91
C ALA A 45 2.38 4.35 -23.64
N THR A 46 3.18 5.17 -22.94
CA THR A 46 3.71 6.43 -23.46
C THR A 46 5.18 6.60 -23.09
N PRO A 47 6.13 6.14 -23.91
CA PRO A 47 7.56 6.13 -23.56
C PRO A 47 8.20 7.50 -23.28
N ALA A 48 7.61 8.59 -23.78
CA ALA A 48 8.06 9.96 -23.50
C ALA A 48 7.62 10.45 -22.10
N HIS A 49 6.71 9.73 -21.45
CA HIS A 49 6.20 10.05 -20.13
C HIS A 49 7.02 9.36 -19.05
N THR A 50 7.64 10.15 -18.17
CA THR A 50 8.64 9.61 -17.24
C THR A 50 8.43 10.14 -15.83
N LEU A 51 8.56 9.27 -14.83
CA LEU A 51 8.60 9.65 -13.42
C LEU A 51 10.00 9.44 -12.85
N THR A 52 10.51 10.45 -12.17
CA THR A 52 11.67 10.31 -11.30
C THR A 52 11.19 10.42 -9.88
N LEU A 53 11.42 9.39 -9.08
CA LEU A 53 11.07 9.37 -7.66
C LEU A 53 12.35 9.37 -6.83
N GLN A 54 12.27 9.87 -5.61
CA GLN A 54 13.35 9.88 -4.62
C GLN A 54 12.76 9.69 -3.24
N SER A 55 13.19 8.67 -2.49
CA SER A 55 12.84 8.52 -1.07
C SER A 55 14.00 8.93 -0.17
N ALA A 56 13.66 9.37 1.05
CA ALA A 56 14.59 9.54 2.15
C ALA A 56 14.83 8.24 2.96
N SER A 57 14.02 7.20 2.70
CA SER A 57 13.94 5.98 3.52
C SER A 57 14.00 4.72 2.65
N ASP A 58 15.01 4.62 1.77
CA ASP A 58 15.22 3.43 0.95
C ASP A 58 15.44 2.17 1.81
N ASN A 59 14.97 1.02 1.32
CA ASN A 59 15.07 -0.29 1.99
C ASN A 59 14.37 -0.33 3.37
N LYS A 60 13.28 0.42 3.55
CA LYS A 60 12.44 0.42 4.75
C LYS A 60 11.00 0.00 4.40
N PRO A 61 10.24 -0.63 5.31
CA PRO A 61 8.86 -1.06 5.07
C PRO A 61 7.86 0.11 4.95
N SER A 62 8.27 1.34 5.24
CA SER A 62 7.50 2.55 5.01
C SER A 62 8.40 3.78 4.91
N GLY A 63 7.89 4.84 4.29
CA GLY A 63 8.64 6.07 4.09
C GLY A 63 7.90 7.09 3.24
N THR A 64 8.53 8.25 3.08
CA THR A 64 8.07 9.31 2.18
C THR A 64 8.99 9.41 0.97
N PHE A 65 8.45 9.95 -0.11
CA PHE A 65 9.20 10.25 -1.31
C PHE A 65 8.67 11.50 -1.99
N THR A 66 9.55 12.11 -2.77
CA THR A 66 9.26 13.24 -3.66
C THR A 66 9.69 12.87 -5.07
N GLY A 67 9.32 13.69 -6.04
CA GLY A 67 9.83 13.50 -7.38
C GLY A 67 9.28 14.47 -8.38
N THR A 68 9.50 14.13 -9.65
CA THR A 68 8.98 14.87 -10.78
C THR A 68 8.44 13.92 -11.83
N GLU A 69 7.40 14.36 -12.51
CA GLU A 69 6.84 13.70 -13.68
C GLU A 69 7.07 14.62 -14.88
N ALA A 70 7.70 14.09 -15.92
CA ALA A 70 7.86 14.80 -17.18
C ALA A 70 6.81 14.30 -18.17
N HIS A 71 5.86 15.17 -18.49
CA HIS A 71 4.88 14.96 -19.55
C HIS A 71 5.34 15.60 -20.87
N PRO A 72 5.19 14.93 -22.02
CA PRO A 72 5.50 15.52 -23.31
C PRO A 72 4.62 16.74 -23.64
N THR A 73 3.43 16.88 -23.02
CA THR A 73 2.43 17.91 -23.39
C THR A 73 2.09 18.91 -22.28
N PHE A 74 2.49 18.67 -21.03
CA PHE A 74 2.00 19.45 -19.87
C PHE A 74 3.08 20.12 -19.01
N GLY A 75 4.35 20.10 -19.44
CA GLY A 75 5.46 20.55 -18.59
C GLY A 75 5.69 19.61 -17.41
N GLN A 76 6.69 19.92 -16.57
CA GLN A 76 7.08 19.09 -15.44
C GLN A 76 6.07 19.22 -14.28
N SER A 77 5.53 18.09 -13.79
CA SER A 77 4.74 18.04 -12.55
C SER A 77 5.66 17.72 -11.36
N THR A 78 5.35 18.26 -10.19
CA THR A 78 5.99 17.83 -8.94
C THR A 78 5.11 16.81 -8.25
N LEU A 79 5.72 15.89 -7.51
CA LEU A 79 4.99 14.88 -6.76
C LEU A 79 5.58 14.69 -5.37
N ALA A 80 4.69 14.34 -4.43
CA ALA A 80 5.05 13.95 -3.08
C ALA A 80 4.11 12.83 -2.61
N GLY A 81 4.64 11.89 -1.84
CA GLY A 81 3.87 10.74 -1.41
C GLY A 81 4.50 9.96 -0.27
N SER A 82 3.81 8.90 0.12
CA SER A 82 4.26 7.94 1.11
C SER A 82 3.99 6.52 0.65
N PHE A 83 4.76 5.58 1.19
CA PHE A 83 4.60 4.16 0.94
C PHE A 83 4.59 3.37 2.24
N THR A 84 3.89 2.22 2.19
CA THR A 84 3.90 1.19 3.22
C THR A 84 3.78 -0.17 2.51
N ASN A 85 4.77 -1.04 2.71
CA ASN A 85 4.99 -2.24 1.91
C ASN A 85 4.85 -1.95 0.40
N SER A 86 4.23 -2.84 -0.38
CA SER A 86 4.04 -2.63 -1.82
C SER A 86 3.07 -1.51 -2.22
N ARG A 87 2.47 -0.79 -1.27
CA ARG A 87 1.44 0.22 -1.53
C ARG A 87 2.00 1.62 -1.33
N ALA A 88 1.55 2.56 -2.13
CA ALA A 88 1.88 3.97 -2.00
C ALA A 88 0.68 4.86 -2.29
N SER A 89 0.74 6.09 -1.78
CA SER A 89 -0.17 7.18 -2.11
C SER A 89 0.68 8.38 -2.48
N MET A 90 0.35 9.04 -3.59
CA MET A 90 1.07 10.24 -4.01
C MET A 90 0.12 11.29 -4.57
N VAL A 91 0.48 12.55 -4.36
CA VAL A 91 -0.18 13.70 -4.97
C VAL A 91 0.73 14.23 -6.06
N ILE A 92 0.19 14.37 -7.27
CA ILE A 92 0.85 14.96 -8.42
C ILE A 92 0.28 16.36 -8.63
N SER A 93 1.13 17.37 -8.48
CA SER A 93 0.81 18.78 -8.66
C SER A 93 1.23 19.24 -10.05
N ARG A 94 0.24 19.67 -10.84
CA ARG A 94 0.38 20.10 -12.25
C ARG A 94 -0.37 21.41 -12.47
N ALA A 95 -0.12 22.05 -13.61
CA ALA A 95 -0.78 23.32 -13.97
C ALA A 95 -2.32 23.23 -13.96
N ALA A 96 -2.87 22.07 -14.32
CA ALA A 96 -4.32 21.81 -14.28
C ALA A 96 -4.89 21.51 -12.87
N GLY A 97 -4.06 21.58 -11.82
CA GLY A 97 -4.44 21.27 -10.44
C GLY A 97 -3.91 19.93 -9.93
N ALA A 98 -3.87 19.77 -8.61
CA ALA A 98 -3.32 18.59 -7.95
C ALA A 98 -4.25 17.37 -8.09
N ALA A 99 -3.65 16.18 -8.22
CA ALA A 99 -4.38 14.92 -8.26
C ALA A 99 -3.73 13.86 -7.39
N THR A 100 -4.55 13.17 -6.60
CA THR A 100 -4.10 12.06 -5.75
C THR A 100 -4.23 10.74 -6.49
N TYR A 101 -3.16 9.94 -6.46
CA TYR A 101 -3.09 8.60 -7.02
C TYR A 101 -2.81 7.59 -5.92
N SER A 102 -3.52 6.47 -5.98
CA SER A 102 -3.10 5.25 -5.28
C SER A 102 -2.07 4.54 -6.15
N ALA A 103 -1.06 3.95 -5.53
CA ALA A 103 0.07 3.36 -6.21
C ALA A 103 0.39 1.97 -5.66
N THR A 104 0.88 1.07 -6.51
CA THR A 104 1.33 -0.25 -6.11
C THR A 104 2.62 -0.61 -6.83
N PHE A 105 3.66 -0.95 -6.06
CA PHE A 105 4.90 -1.53 -6.56
C PHE A 105 4.73 -3.05 -6.71
N TYR A 106 4.99 -3.57 -7.89
CA TYR A 106 4.80 -4.98 -8.22
C TYR A 106 5.92 -5.51 -9.12
N GLY A 107 5.86 -6.80 -9.45
CA GLY A 107 7.00 -7.54 -9.97
C GLY A 107 7.80 -8.19 -8.85
N SER A 108 8.61 -9.19 -9.20
CA SER A 108 9.51 -9.88 -8.27
C SER A 108 10.53 -8.91 -7.67
N ALA A 109 11.08 -8.02 -8.49
CA ALA A 109 12.05 -7.00 -8.09
C ALA A 109 11.42 -5.65 -7.68
N LYS A 110 10.08 -5.54 -7.67
CA LYS A 110 9.37 -4.27 -7.43
C LYS A 110 9.81 -3.15 -8.39
N ASP A 111 10.09 -3.53 -9.64
CA ASP A 111 10.55 -2.70 -10.76
C ASP A 111 9.39 -2.16 -11.62
N SER A 112 8.16 -2.47 -11.23
CA SER A 112 6.94 -2.05 -11.91
C SER A 112 6.05 -1.23 -10.94
N LEU A 113 5.52 -0.11 -11.40
CA LEU A 113 4.71 0.81 -10.61
C LEU A 113 3.38 1.05 -11.33
N ARG A 114 2.28 0.75 -10.66
CA ARG A 114 0.94 1.03 -11.15
C ARG A 114 0.34 2.19 -10.37
N LEU A 115 -0.05 3.27 -11.05
CA LEU A 115 -0.79 4.40 -10.50
C LEU A 115 -2.26 4.28 -10.90
N THR A 116 -3.17 4.54 -9.97
CA THR A 116 -4.62 4.47 -10.19
C THR A 116 -5.32 5.69 -9.58
N ARG A 117 -6.21 6.31 -10.35
CA ARG A 117 -7.09 7.42 -9.92
C ARG A 117 -8.45 7.29 -10.59
N GLY A 118 -9.49 6.94 -9.84
CA GLY A 118 -10.79 6.62 -10.42
C GLY A 118 -10.64 5.51 -11.47
N ASN A 119 -11.07 5.77 -12.71
CA ASN A 119 -10.96 4.83 -13.83
C ASN A 119 -9.61 4.91 -14.58
N GLU A 120 -8.74 5.86 -14.23
CA GLU A 120 -7.43 6.02 -14.86
C GLU A 120 -6.42 5.07 -14.23
N THR A 121 -5.70 4.31 -15.06
CA THR A 121 -4.58 3.48 -14.64
C THR A 121 -3.37 3.75 -15.53
N LEU A 122 -2.25 4.09 -14.90
CA LEU A 122 -0.97 4.28 -15.55
C LEU A 122 0.00 3.20 -15.07
N VAL A 123 0.77 2.65 -15.99
CA VAL A 123 1.72 1.59 -15.69
C VAL A 123 3.11 2.04 -16.09
N PHE A 124 4.04 1.95 -15.14
CA PHE A 124 5.42 2.34 -15.29
C PHE A 124 6.35 1.17 -15.03
N LYS A 125 7.49 1.19 -15.72
CA LYS A 125 8.62 0.29 -15.46
C LYS A 125 9.88 1.11 -15.23
N ARG A 126 10.70 0.64 -14.30
CA ARG A 126 12.03 1.20 -14.06
C ARG A 126 12.94 0.96 -15.26
#